data_AF-A0A849K915-F1
#
_entry.id   AF-A0A849K915-F1
#
_cell.length_a   1.000
_cell.length_b   1.000
_cell.length_c   1.000
_cell.angle_alpha   90.00
_cell.angle_beta   90.00
_cell.angle_gamma   90.00
#
_symmetry.space_group_name_H-M   'P 1'
#
loop_
_entity.id
_entity.type
_entity.pdbx_description
1 polymer ?
#
loop_
_entity_poly.entity_id
_entity_poly.type
_entity_poly.pdbx_seq_one_letter_code
_entity_poly.pdbx_strand_id
1 'polypeptide(L)' 'MVNNGYDKALAAQALAQGADLVTFGRPFIANPDLVERLRQDAPLNAVDFSTLYGGGASGYTDYPALSA' A
#
# COMPACT_ATOMS: atom_id res chain seq x y z
N MET A 1 4.90 10.14 13.39
CA MET A 1 4.12 9.47 12.32
C MET A 1 4.01 10.39 11.11
N VAL A 2 4.33 9.90 9.92
CA VAL A 2 4.19 10.61 8.64
C VAL A 2 3.34 9.82 7.65
N ASN A 3 2.71 10.51 6.70
CA ASN A 3 1.88 9.93 5.63
C ASN A 3 1.89 10.87 4.41
N ASN A 4 1.10 10.55 3.38
CA ASN A 4 0.89 11.33 2.15
C ASN A 4 1.77 10.93 0.95
N GLY A 5 1.42 9.83 0.27
CA GLY A 5 2.01 9.45 -1.02
C GLY A 5 3.38 8.76 -0.93
N TYR A 6 3.74 8.27 0.25
CA TYR A 6 4.97 7.53 0.46
C TYR A 6 5.01 6.25 -0.38
N ASP A 7 6.17 6.01 -0.98
CA ASP A 7 6.62 4.70 -1.47
C ASP A 7 7.66 4.10 -0.51
N LYS A 8 8.23 2.93 -0.84
CA LYS A 8 9.21 2.25 0.02
C LYS A 8 10.45 3.13 0.27
N ALA A 9 10.95 3.80 -0.75
CA ALA A 9 12.18 4.57 -0.67
C ALA A 9 12.00 5.82 0.19
N LEU A 10 10.92 6.57 -0.04
CA LEU A 10 10.55 7.73 0.79
C LEU A 10 10.29 7.30 2.24
N ALA A 11 9.67 6.13 2.45
CA ALA A 11 9.40 5.63 3.80
C ALA A 11 10.70 5.33 4.54
N ALA A 12 11.63 4.62 3.90
CA ALA A 12 12.95 4.35 4.47
C ALA A 12 13.70 5.66 4.78
N GLN A 13 13.62 6.65 3.89
CA GLN A 13 14.23 7.95 4.10
C GLN A 13 13.64 8.69 5.31
N ALA A 14 12.31 8.74 5.45
CA ALA A 14 11.68 9.41 6.57
C ALA A 14 12.00 8.75 7.91
N LEU A 15 12.05 7.41 7.96
CA LEU A 15 12.48 6.67 9.16
C LEU A 15 13.93 7.04 9.52
N ALA A 16 14.83 7.09 8.53
CA ALA A 16 16.22 7.52 8.75
C ALA A 16 16.33 8.99 9.22
N GLN A 17 15.33 9.82 8.94
CA GLN A 17 15.24 11.22 9.37
C GLN A 17 14.51 11.39 10.72
N GLY A 18 14.17 10.31 11.41
CA GLY A 18 13.59 10.35 12.75
C GLY A 18 12.08 10.26 12.81
N ALA A 19 11.39 9.90 11.72
CA ALA A 19 9.99 9.51 11.82
C ALA A 19 9.88 8.15 12.53
N ASP A 20 8.97 8.03 13.50
CA ASP A 20 8.77 6.75 14.20
C ASP A 20 8.03 5.72 13.33
N LEU A 21 7.12 6.19 12.47
CA LEU A 21 6.17 5.38 11.71
C LEU A 21 5.76 6.09 10.42
N VAL A 22 5.56 5.32 9.35
CA VAL A 22 5.02 5.75 8.05
C VAL A 22 3.72 4.99 7.78
N THR A 23 2.66 5.68 7.37
CA THR A 23 1.38 5.04 7.02
C THR A 23 1.10 5.11 5.52
N PHE A 24 0.54 4.02 4.98
CA PHE A 24 0.18 3.88 3.57
C PHE A 24 -1.34 3.72 3.45
N GLY A 25 -1.98 4.57 2.63
CA GLY A 25 -3.41 4.47 2.32
C GLY A 25 -3.65 3.67 1.05
N ARG A 26 -3.65 4.34 -0.11
CA ARG A 26 -3.88 3.74 -1.44
C ARG A 26 -3.09 2.45 -1.70
N PRO A 27 -1.77 2.35 -1.41
CA PRO A 27 -1.05 1.10 -1.60
C PRO A 27 -1.67 -0.08 -0.83
N PHE A 28 -2.19 0.16 0.38
CA PHE A 28 -2.82 -0.89 1.19
C PHE A 28 -4.23 -1.27 0.71
N ILE A 29 -4.95 -0.36 0.05
CA ILE A 29 -6.26 -0.67 -0.56
C ILE A 29 -6.09 -1.77 -1.63
N ALA A 30 -5.10 -1.62 -2.51
CA ALA A 30 -4.90 -2.55 -3.62
C ALA A 30 -4.01 -3.76 -3.29
N ASN A 31 -3.33 -3.75 -2.14
CA ASN A 31 -2.36 -4.78 -1.78
C ASN A 31 -2.65 -5.25 -0.35
N PRO A 32 -3.47 -6.30 -0.17
CA PRO A 32 -3.78 -6.81 1.18
C PRO A 32 -2.52 -7.31 1.91
N ASP A 33 -1.50 -7.68 1.15
CA ASP A 33 -0.19 -8.17 1.59
C ASP A 33 0.94 -7.13 1.38
N LEU A 34 0.61 -5.82 1.41
CA LEU A 34 1.56 -4.73 1.14
C LEU A 34 2.89 -4.87 1.89
N VAL A 35 2.85 -5.29 3.17
CA VAL A 35 4.05 -5.47 3.99
C VAL A 35 5.00 -6.50 3.38
N GLU A 36 4.47 -7.61 2.87
CA GLU A 36 5.28 -8.65 2.22
C GLU A 36 5.88 -8.14 0.92
N ARG A 37 5.07 -7.46 0.10
CA ARG A 37 5.55 -6.87 -1.15
C ARG A 37 6.68 -5.87 -0.92
N LEU A 38 6.51 -4.99 0.07
CA LEU A 38 7.55 -4.03 0.46
C LEU A 38 8.80 -4.75 0.98
N ARG A 39 8.68 -5.86 1.71
CA ARG A 39 9.85 -6.62 2.20
C ARG A 39 10.63 -7.27 1.05
N GLN A 40 9.93 -7.84 0.07
CA GLN A 40 10.52 -8.59 -1.03
C GLN A 40 10.87 -7.73 -2.26
N ASP A 41 10.59 -6.42 -2.22
CA ASP A 41 10.62 -5.55 -3.41
C ASP A 41 9.77 -6.10 -4.57
N ALA A 42 8.64 -6.72 -4.22
CA ALA A 42 7.72 -7.29 -5.19
C ALA A 42 6.85 -6.20 -5.85
N PRO A 43 6.34 -6.43 -7.08
CA PRO A 43 5.42 -5.51 -7.73
C PRO A 43 4.17 -5.26 -6.89
N LEU A 44 3.68 -4.01 -6.90
CA LEU A 44 2.41 -3.65 -6.28
C LEU A 44 1.29 -3.69 -7.31
N ASN A 45 0.13 -4.18 -6.89
CA ASN A 45 -1.11 -4.00 -7.64
C ASN A 45 -1.42 -2.50 -7.75
N ALA A 46 -1.93 -2.10 -8.91
CA ALA A 46 -2.42 -0.74 -9.12
C ALA A 46 -3.77 -0.54 -8.43
N VAL A 47 -3.98 0.65 -7.85
CA VAL A 47 -5.29 1.02 -7.31
C VAL A 47 -6.23 1.36 -8.45
N ASP A 48 -7.40 0.71 -8.49
CA ASP A 48 -8.53 1.18 -9.27
C ASP A 48 -9.22 2.34 -8.54
N PHE A 49 -9.12 3.53 -9.11
CA PHE A 49 -9.72 4.73 -8.52
C PHE A 49 -11.24 4.79 -8.70
N SER A 50 -11.81 4.02 -9.64
CA SER A 50 -13.25 4.01 -9.92
C SER A 50 -14.07 3.29 -8.84
N THR A 51 -13.43 2.44 -8.04
CA THR A 51 -14.07 1.61 -7.01
C THR A 51 -13.79 2.08 -5.58
N LEU A 52 -13.13 3.23 -5.38
CA LEU A 52 -12.70 3.68 -4.05
C LEU A 52 -13.85 4.02 -3.09
N TYR A 53 -15.02 4.38 -3.62
CA TYR A 53 -16.15 4.84 -2.81
C TYR A 53 -17.44 4.13 -3.24
N GLY A 54 -18.09 3.48 -2.27
CA GLY A 54 -19.31 2.68 -2.53
C GLY A 54 -19.00 1.36 -3.24
N GLY A 55 -20.04 0.74 -3.83
CA GLY A 55 -19.89 -0.52 -4.56
C GLY A 55 -20.06 -1.78 -3.70
N GLY A 56 -19.28 -2.82 -4.01
CA GLY A 56 -19.35 -4.15 -3.39
C GLY A 56 -17.95 -4.76 -3.25
N ALA A 57 -17.80 -6.06 -3.52
CA ALA A 57 -16.50 -6.74 -3.39
C ALA A 57 -15.43 -6.21 -4.36
N SER A 58 -15.84 -5.76 -5.56
CA SER A 58 -14.97 -5.29 -6.63
C SER A 58 -14.13 -4.09 -6.20
N GLY A 59 -12.81 -4.24 -6.23
CA GLY A 59 -11.86 -3.21 -5.80
C GLY A 59 -11.87 -2.94 -4.30
N TYR A 60 -12.37 -3.89 -3.50
CA TYR A 60 -12.40 -3.81 -2.03
C TYR A 60 -11.78 -5.05 -1.38
N THR A 61 -12.30 -6.25 -1.66
CA THR A 61 -11.84 -7.51 -1.05
C THR A 61 -11.26 -8.49 -2.06
N ASP A 62 -11.22 -8.15 -3.34
CA ASP A 62 -10.83 -9.04 -4.44
C ASP A 62 -9.47 -8.70 -5.07
N TYR A 63 -8.72 -7.75 -4.51
CA TYR A 63 -7.32 -7.56 -4.89
C TYR A 63 -6.48 -8.80 -4.53
N PRO A 64 -5.69 -9.34 -5.47
CA PRO A 64 -4.94 -10.58 -5.24
C PRO A 64 -3.73 -10.32 -4.33
N ALA A 65 -3.42 -11.28 -3.46
CA ALA A 65 -2.12 -11.38 -2.78
C ALA A 65 -1.07 -12.00 -3.72
N LEU A 66 0.22 -11.87 -3.40
CA LEU A 66 1.33 -12.42 -4.22
C LEU A 66 1.23 -13.93 -4.45
N SER A 67 0.68 -14.67 -3.48
CA SER A 67 0.58 -16.13 -3.50
C SER A 67 -0.86 -16.63 -3.71
N ALA A 68 -1.74 -15.79 -4.27
CA ALA A 68 -3.13 -16.13 -4.57
C ALA A 68 -3.28 -16.83 -5.92
#